data_AF-M0HBP0-F1
#
_entry.id   AF-M0HBP0-F1
#
_cell.length_a   1.000
_cell.length_b   1.000
_cell.length_c   1.000
_cell.angle_alpha   90.00
_cell.angle_beta   90.00
_cell.angle_gamma   90.00
#
_symmetry.space_group_name_H-M   'P 1'
#
loop_
_entity.id
_entity.type
_entity.pdbx_description
1 polymer ?
#
loop_
_entity_poly.entity_id
_entity_poly.type
_entity_poly.pdbx_seq_one_letter_code
_entity_poly.pdbx_strand_id
1 'polypeptide(L)'
;PYTFAAVLGMTDDEDLRIKMARNEGFFDEDTPDDVIDEALERVELARHWAEKMDNQYNYRLQVELPEFDFDAAIEAALDDLADFVADGHDGEEIQGEIYETARRHDIEMGDFFAAGYRLFFDDTQGPRLGEFLGELEQDFVVKRLRRED
;
A
#
# COMPACT_ATOMS: atom_id res chain seq x y z
N PRO A 1 -5.64 13.19 7.27
CA PRO A 1 -6.99 13.03 6.66
C PRO A 1 -7.68 11.80 7.23
N TYR A 2 -9.03 11.69 7.20
CA TYR A 2 -9.70 10.51 7.76
C TYR A 2 -9.46 9.23 6.94
N THR A 3 -9.32 9.37 5.61
CA THR A 3 -8.94 8.28 4.70
C THR A 3 -7.53 7.76 5.00
N PHE A 4 -6.56 8.65 5.19
CA PHE A 4 -5.21 8.25 5.59
C PHE A 4 -5.19 7.55 6.96
N ALA A 5 -6.00 8.00 7.93
CA ALA A 5 -6.13 7.29 9.20
C ALA A 5 -6.74 5.88 9.01
N ALA A 6 -7.63 5.69 8.03
CA ALA A 6 -8.15 4.37 7.67
C ALA A 6 -7.07 3.47 7.06
N VAL A 7 -6.16 4.03 6.24
CA VAL A 7 -4.98 3.34 5.71
C VAL A 7 -4.04 2.88 6.82
N LEU A 8 -3.70 3.75 7.77
CA LEU A 8 -2.90 3.37 8.94
C LEU A 8 -3.56 2.25 9.75
N GLY A 9 -4.90 2.24 9.81
CA GLY A 9 -5.68 1.20 10.48
C GLY A 9 -5.66 -0.16 9.78
N MET A 10 -5.05 -0.29 8.60
CA MET A 10 -4.93 -1.56 7.89
C MET A 10 -3.82 -2.45 8.45
N THR A 11 -2.94 -1.91 9.29
CA THR A 11 -1.94 -2.68 10.02
C THR A 11 -2.17 -2.54 11.52
N ASP A 12 -1.87 -3.60 12.28
CA ASP A 12 -1.86 -3.56 13.76
C ASP A 12 -0.44 -3.24 14.30
N ASP A 13 0.54 -3.05 13.41
CA ASP A 13 1.93 -2.69 13.76
C ASP A 13 2.08 -1.18 13.93
N GLU A 14 2.33 -0.76 15.18
CA GLU A 14 2.42 0.63 15.58
C GLU A 14 3.65 1.35 14.98
N ASP A 15 4.79 0.67 14.90
CA ASP A 15 6.02 1.23 14.34
C ASP A 15 5.83 1.54 12.85
N LEU A 16 5.15 0.66 12.11
CA LEU A 16 4.78 0.89 10.71
C LEU A 16 3.81 2.06 10.57
N ARG A 17 2.79 2.18 11.44
CA ARG A 17 1.86 3.33 11.42
C ARG A 17 2.60 4.64 11.59
N ILE A 18 3.51 4.72 12.56
CA ILE A 18 4.29 5.91 12.85
C ILE A 18 5.26 6.22 11.70
N LYS A 19 5.93 5.20 11.15
CA LYS A 19 6.83 5.35 9.99
C LYS A 19 6.09 5.96 8.80
N MET A 20 4.94 5.40 8.41
CA MET A 20 4.12 5.92 7.30
C MET A 20 3.65 7.35 7.59
N ALA A 21 3.19 7.64 8.81
CA ALA A 21 2.74 8.97 9.19
C ALA A 21 3.88 10.00 9.18
N ARG A 22 5.11 9.62 9.56
CA ARG A 22 6.30 10.48 9.47
C ARG A 22 6.70 10.78 8.03
N ASN A 23 6.72 9.76 7.17
CA ASN A 23 7.03 9.93 5.74
C ASN A 23 6.04 10.88 5.05
N GLU A 24 4.76 10.80 5.42
CA GLU A 24 3.70 11.71 4.96
C GLU A 24 3.71 13.08 5.65
N GLY A 25 4.65 13.33 6.57
CA GLY A 25 4.83 14.61 7.25
C GLY A 25 3.77 14.94 8.30
N PHE A 26 3.02 13.95 8.80
CA PHE A 26 2.11 14.15 9.94
C PHE A 26 2.83 14.26 11.27
N PHE A 27 4.00 13.62 11.39
CA PHE A 27 4.89 13.67 12.55
C PHE A 27 6.32 13.94 12.09
N ASP A 28 7.11 14.54 12.96
CA ASP A 28 8.55 14.75 12.81
C ASP A 28 9.33 14.17 14.01
N GLU A 29 10.64 14.36 14.05
CA GLU A 29 11.52 13.86 15.12
C GLU A 29 11.30 14.58 16.47
N ASP A 30 10.68 15.76 16.45
CA ASP A 30 10.40 16.58 17.62
C ASP A 30 8.95 16.41 18.13
N THR A 31 8.14 15.63 17.41
CA THR A 31 6.74 15.39 17.78
C THR A 31 6.68 14.58 19.08
N PRO A 32 6.04 15.11 20.14
CA PRO A 32 5.95 14.41 21.42
C PRO A 32 5.16 13.09 21.34
N ASP A 33 5.59 12.08 22.10
CA ASP A 33 4.95 10.76 22.11
C ASP A 33 3.45 10.83 22.48
N ASP A 34 3.05 11.70 23.40
CA ASP A 34 1.65 11.88 23.80
C ASP A 34 0.76 12.45 22.67
N VAL A 35 1.35 13.24 21.77
CA VAL A 35 0.66 13.74 20.57
C VAL A 35 0.51 12.63 19.53
N ILE A 36 1.50 11.75 19.41
CA ILE A 36 1.44 10.58 18.54
C ILE A 36 0.34 9.63 19.04
N ASP A 37 0.33 9.32 20.33
CA ASP A 37 -0.68 8.47 20.97
C ASP A 37 -2.10 8.98 20.72
N GLU A 38 -2.36 10.28 20.96
CA GLU A 38 -3.67 10.88 20.71
C GLU A 38 -4.08 10.80 19.23
N ALA A 39 -3.12 10.94 18.31
CA ALA A 39 -3.37 10.80 16.88
C ALA A 39 -3.70 9.35 16.50
N LEU A 40 -3.06 8.37 17.12
CA LEU A 40 -3.31 6.94 16.91
C LEU A 40 -4.69 6.50 17.43
N GLU A 41 -5.26 7.15 18.46
CA GLU A 41 -6.65 6.89 18.86
C GLU A 41 -7.65 7.15 17.70
N ARG A 42 -7.34 8.09 16.80
CA ARG A 42 -8.17 8.39 15.63
C ARG A 42 -8.05 7.32 14.54
N VAL A 43 -6.90 6.63 14.47
CA VAL A 43 -6.68 5.49 13.56
C VAL A 43 -7.62 4.36 13.94
N GLU A 44 -7.77 4.07 15.24
CA GLU A 44 -8.71 3.06 15.72
C GLU A 44 -10.16 3.39 15.34
N LEU A 45 -10.58 4.65 15.43
CA LEU A 45 -11.91 5.07 14.98
C LEU A 45 -12.12 4.89 13.47
N ALA A 46 -11.10 5.19 12.67
CA ALA A 46 -11.15 5.00 11.22
C ALA A 46 -11.19 3.51 10.85
N ARG A 47 -10.47 2.66 11.59
CA ARG A 47 -10.52 1.20 11.44
C ARG A 47 -11.93 0.65 11.71
N HIS A 48 -12.54 1.03 12.82
CA HIS A 48 -13.92 0.62 13.14
C HIS A 48 -14.93 1.08 12.08
N TRP A 49 -14.73 2.27 11.50
CA TRP A 49 -15.55 2.74 10.39
C TRP A 49 -15.38 1.86 9.14
N ALA A 50 -14.15 1.53 8.77
CA ALA A 50 -13.84 0.68 7.63
C ALA A 50 -14.49 -0.71 7.75
N GLU A 51 -14.32 -1.36 8.91
CA GLU A 51 -14.89 -2.69 9.18
C GLU A 51 -16.42 -2.67 9.18
N LYS A 52 -17.02 -1.66 9.82
CA LYS A 52 -18.48 -1.55 9.92
C LYS A 52 -19.14 -1.30 8.56
N MET A 53 -18.47 -0.56 7.69
CA MET A 53 -18.97 -0.20 6.37
C MET A 53 -18.56 -1.19 5.29
N ASP A 54 -17.69 -2.15 5.62
CA ASP A 54 -17.08 -3.09 4.68
C ASP A 54 -16.55 -2.40 3.42
N ASN A 55 -15.75 -1.34 3.64
CA ASN A 55 -15.25 -0.49 2.55
C ASN A 55 -13.83 -0.88 2.11
N GLN A 56 -13.26 -0.14 1.16
CA GLN A 56 -11.94 -0.42 0.57
C GLN A 56 -10.77 -0.42 1.57
N TYR A 57 -10.95 0.12 2.78
CA TYR A 57 -9.93 0.10 3.84
C TYR A 57 -10.10 -1.09 4.79
N ASN A 58 -11.12 -1.95 4.58
CA ASN A 58 -11.34 -3.18 5.36
C ASN A 58 -10.43 -4.34 4.92
N TYR A 59 -9.21 -4.03 4.50
CA TYR A 59 -8.16 -5.02 4.23
C TYR A 59 -7.06 -4.91 5.28
N ARG A 60 -6.17 -5.90 5.31
CA ARG A 60 -5.02 -5.94 6.21
C ARG A 60 -3.74 -5.84 5.40
N LEU A 61 -2.95 -4.81 5.66
CA LEU A 61 -1.64 -4.66 5.05
C LEU A 61 -0.66 -5.64 5.67
N GLN A 62 0.15 -6.28 4.83
CA GLN A 62 1.24 -7.13 5.28
C GLN A 62 2.39 -6.26 5.76
N VAL A 63 2.70 -6.36 7.05
CA VAL A 63 3.81 -5.64 7.68
C VAL A 63 5.13 -6.12 7.09
N GLU A 64 5.33 -7.44 7.13
CA GLU A 64 6.50 -8.09 6.56
C GLU A 64 6.30 -8.34 5.06
N LEU A 65 7.39 -8.35 4.31
CA LEU A 65 7.38 -8.77 2.91
C LEU A 65 7.06 -10.28 2.85
N PRO A 66 5.95 -10.70 2.22
CA PRO A 66 5.57 -12.10 2.18
C PRO A 66 6.54 -12.91 1.32
N GLU A 67 6.60 -14.23 1.53
CA GLU A 67 7.29 -15.13 0.59
C GLU A 67 6.56 -15.14 -0.76
N PHE A 68 7.32 -14.92 -1.83
CA PHE A 68 6.86 -14.95 -3.22
C PHE A 68 7.83 -15.77 -4.10
N ASP A 69 7.28 -16.37 -5.14
CA ASP A 69 8.02 -17.06 -6.20
C ASP A 69 7.49 -16.52 -7.53
N PHE A 70 7.90 -15.29 -7.84
CA PHE A 70 7.53 -14.62 -9.08
C PHE A 70 8.55 -14.97 -10.16
N ASP A 71 8.08 -15.12 -11.39
CA ASP A 71 9.00 -15.24 -12.50
C ASP A 71 9.67 -13.89 -12.81
N ALA A 72 10.76 -13.94 -13.59
CA ALA A 72 11.54 -12.77 -13.92
C ALA A 72 10.77 -11.71 -14.72
N ALA A 73 9.68 -12.08 -15.42
CA ALA A 73 8.86 -11.11 -16.14
C ALA A 73 7.99 -10.32 -15.16
N ILE A 74 7.36 -11.00 -14.20
CA ILE A 74 6.60 -10.36 -13.12
C ILE A 74 7.51 -9.48 -12.28
N GLU A 75 8.72 -9.94 -11.94
CA GLU A 75 9.66 -9.13 -11.17
C GLU A 75 10.03 -7.83 -11.90
N ALA A 76 10.36 -7.92 -13.20
CA ALA A 76 10.67 -6.74 -14.01
C ALA A 76 9.46 -5.80 -14.19
N ALA A 77 8.26 -6.36 -14.33
CA ALA A 77 7.02 -5.59 -14.40
C ALA A 77 6.73 -4.84 -13.08
N LEU A 78 6.96 -5.48 -11.93
CA LEU A 78 6.81 -4.83 -10.63
C LEU A 78 7.83 -3.70 -10.45
N ASP A 79 9.06 -3.85 -10.96
CA ASP A 79 10.07 -2.80 -10.93
C ASP A 79 9.67 -1.59 -11.78
N ASP A 80 9.18 -1.82 -13.01
CA ASP A 80 8.68 -0.75 -13.87
C ASP A 80 7.49 -0.03 -13.23
N LEU A 81 6.58 -0.76 -12.58
CA LEU A 81 5.47 -0.17 -11.83
C LEU A 81 5.98 0.64 -10.62
N ALA A 82 7.01 0.16 -9.93
CA ALA A 82 7.62 0.87 -8.81
C ALA A 82 8.21 2.21 -9.26
N ASP A 83 8.88 2.24 -10.41
CA ASP A 83 9.42 3.46 -11.00
C ASP A 83 8.30 4.45 -11.35
N PHE A 84 7.19 3.97 -11.90
CA PHE A 84 6.02 4.81 -12.15
C PHE A 84 5.41 5.37 -10.86
N VAL A 85 5.26 4.56 -9.82
CA VAL A 85 4.76 5.06 -8.51
C VAL A 85 5.73 6.08 -7.92
N ALA A 86 7.05 5.89 -8.07
CA ALA A 86 8.06 6.81 -7.56
C ALA A 86 8.00 8.21 -8.21
N ASP A 87 7.43 8.32 -9.41
CA ASP A 87 7.20 9.59 -10.10
C ASP A 87 5.99 10.38 -9.54
N GLY A 88 5.26 9.81 -8.56
CA GLY A 88 4.20 10.51 -7.82
C GLY A 88 2.83 10.52 -8.52
N HIS A 89 2.57 9.50 -9.33
CA HIS A 89 1.30 9.32 -10.04
C HIS A 89 0.13 9.00 -9.11
N ASP A 90 -1.08 9.43 -9.49
CA ASP A 90 -2.28 9.16 -8.70
C ASP A 90 -2.82 7.73 -8.91
N GLY A 91 -3.76 7.32 -8.05
CA GLY A 91 -4.28 5.96 -8.09
C GLY A 91 -5.02 5.56 -9.38
N GLU A 92 -5.62 6.51 -10.11
CA GLU A 92 -6.25 6.23 -11.40
C GLU A 92 -5.17 5.99 -12.46
N GLU A 93 -4.13 6.82 -12.47
CA GLU A 93 -2.96 6.67 -13.33
C GLU A 93 -2.23 5.35 -13.06
N ILE A 94 -1.97 5.02 -11.79
CA ILE A 94 -1.34 3.75 -11.37
C ILE A 94 -2.21 2.56 -11.82
N GLN A 95 -3.54 2.64 -11.68
CA GLN A 95 -4.41 1.58 -12.15
C GLN A 95 -4.25 1.35 -13.65
N GLY A 96 -4.19 2.42 -14.45
CA GLY A 96 -3.94 2.35 -15.88
C GLY A 96 -2.60 1.71 -16.18
N GLU A 97 -1.56 2.15 -15.47
CA GLU A 97 -0.19 1.65 -15.65
C GLU A 97 -0.07 0.16 -15.35
N ILE A 98 -0.78 -0.36 -14.33
CA ILE A 98 -0.80 -1.79 -14.05
C ILE A 98 -1.19 -2.60 -15.32
N TYR A 99 -2.20 -2.13 -16.08
CA TYR A 99 -2.58 -2.77 -17.33
C TYR A 99 -1.53 -2.62 -18.43
N GLU A 100 -0.93 -1.45 -18.60
CA GLU A 100 0.07 -1.21 -19.64
C GLU A 100 1.37 -1.97 -19.35
N THR A 101 1.80 -2.05 -18.10
CA THR A 101 2.96 -2.82 -17.66
C THR A 101 2.78 -4.32 -17.92
N ALA A 102 1.66 -4.90 -17.53
CA ALA A 102 1.37 -6.31 -17.83
C ALA A 102 1.46 -6.60 -19.34
N ARG A 103 0.92 -5.70 -20.18
CA ARG A 103 1.00 -5.85 -21.64
C ARG A 103 2.41 -5.69 -22.19
N ARG A 104 3.21 -4.74 -21.68
CA ARG A 104 4.59 -4.53 -22.11
C ARG A 104 5.48 -5.74 -21.84
N HIS A 105 5.21 -6.45 -20.76
CA HIS A 105 5.95 -7.63 -20.32
C HIS A 105 5.34 -8.97 -20.78
N ASP A 106 4.26 -8.94 -21.58
CA ASP A 106 3.54 -10.14 -22.06
C ASP A 106 3.00 -11.03 -20.91
N ILE A 107 2.56 -10.41 -19.83
CA ILE A 107 2.04 -11.08 -18.63
C ILE A 107 0.51 -11.14 -18.67
N GLU A 108 -0.06 -12.26 -18.23
CA GLU A 108 -1.50 -12.35 -18.04
C GLU A 108 -1.97 -11.34 -16.97
N MET A 109 -3.02 -10.58 -17.30
CA MET A 109 -3.49 -9.51 -16.43
C MET A 109 -3.84 -9.99 -15.02
N GLY A 110 -4.43 -11.19 -14.91
CA GLY A 110 -4.79 -11.80 -13.63
C GLY A 110 -3.57 -12.09 -12.76
N ASP A 111 -2.47 -12.56 -13.37
CA ASP A 111 -1.25 -12.93 -12.65
C ASP A 111 -0.55 -11.68 -12.10
N PHE A 112 -0.51 -10.58 -12.86
CA PHE A 112 0.10 -9.34 -12.39
C PHE A 112 -0.70 -8.70 -11.23
N PHE A 113 -2.04 -8.71 -11.30
CA PHE A 113 -2.87 -8.30 -10.17
C PHE A 113 -2.68 -9.21 -8.96
N ALA A 114 -2.62 -10.53 -9.16
CA ALA A 114 -2.40 -11.48 -8.08
C ALA A 114 -1.03 -11.26 -7.41
N ALA A 115 0.02 -10.96 -8.17
CA ALA A 115 1.33 -10.60 -7.63
C ALA A 115 1.25 -9.33 -6.75
N GLY A 116 0.55 -8.30 -7.22
CA GLY A 116 0.29 -7.10 -6.43
C GLY A 116 -0.48 -7.40 -5.14
N TYR A 117 -1.61 -8.12 -5.21
CA TYR A 117 -2.36 -8.48 -4.01
C TYR A 117 -1.55 -9.35 -3.04
N ARG A 118 -0.72 -10.26 -3.56
CA ARG A 118 0.15 -11.09 -2.74
C ARG A 118 1.12 -10.22 -1.94
N LEU A 119 1.76 -9.24 -2.57
CA LEU A 119 2.73 -8.35 -1.91
C LEU A 119 2.10 -7.47 -0.80
N PHE A 120 0.89 -6.97 -1.01
CA PHE A 120 0.28 -6.00 -0.09
C PHE A 120 -0.66 -6.61 0.94
N PHE A 121 -1.36 -7.69 0.60
CA PHE A 121 -2.42 -8.29 1.42
C PHE A 121 -2.17 -9.77 1.78
N ASP A 122 -1.18 -10.43 1.18
CA ASP A 122 -1.02 -11.89 1.19
C ASP A 122 -2.23 -12.66 0.63
N ASP A 123 -3.04 -11.99 -0.21
CA ASP A 123 -4.25 -12.53 -0.84
C ASP A 123 -4.11 -12.54 -2.38
N THR A 124 -5.06 -13.15 -3.07
CA THR A 124 -5.14 -13.27 -4.53
C THR A 124 -6.11 -12.28 -5.17
N GLN A 125 -6.90 -11.58 -4.35
CA GLN A 125 -7.89 -10.60 -4.78
C GLN A 125 -7.98 -9.46 -3.76
N GLY A 126 -8.49 -8.32 -4.18
CA GLY A 126 -8.54 -7.14 -3.32
C GLY A 126 -9.35 -6.00 -3.92
N PRO A 127 -9.21 -4.79 -3.36
CA PRO A 127 -9.84 -3.59 -3.91
C PRO A 127 -9.22 -3.24 -5.25
N ARG A 128 -9.69 -2.19 -5.91
CA ARG A 128 -9.06 -1.69 -7.14
C ARG A 128 -7.60 -1.30 -6.85
N LEU A 129 -6.65 -2.15 -7.26
CA LEU A 129 -5.28 -2.14 -6.75
C LEU A 129 -4.57 -0.79 -6.93
N GLY A 130 -4.57 -0.21 -8.14
CA GLY A 130 -3.88 1.05 -8.39
C GLY A 130 -4.47 2.21 -7.59
N GLU A 131 -5.80 2.30 -7.49
CA GLU A 131 -6.46 3.30 -6.64
C GLU A 131 -6.03 3.13 -5.19
N PHE A 132 -5.99 1.89 -4.70
CA PHE A 132 -5.54 1.58 -3.36
C PHE A 132 -4.07 1.96 -3.14
N LEU A 133 -3.17 1.61 -4.06
CA LEU A 133 -1.75 1.96 -3.97
C LEU A 133 -1.55 3.49 -3.91
N GLY A 134 -2.37 4.26 -4.63
CA GLY A 134 -2.35 5.73 -4.57
C GLY A 134 -2.85 6.33 -3.24
N GLU A 135 -3.47 5.54 -2.36
CA GLU A 135 -3.84 5.97 -1.00
C GLU A 135 -2.77 5.66 0.05
N LEU A 136 -1.83 4.79 -0.29
CA LEU A 136 -0.73 4.41 0.58
C LEU A 136 0.41 5.42 0.51
N GLU A 137 1.28 5.35 1.52
CA GLU A 137 2.53 6.10 1.55
C GLU A 137 3.47 5.63 0.42
N GLN A 138 3.99 6.58 -0.36
CA GLN A 138 4.68 6.31 -1.61
C GLN A 138 5.93 5.42 -1.44
N ASP A 139 6.81 5.71 -0.48
CA ASP A 139 8.05 4.93 -0.31
C ASP A 139 7.74 3.49 0.12
N PHE A 140 6.72 3.28 0.96
CA PHE A 140 6.24 1.94 1.29
C PHE A 140 5.82 1.17 0.05
N VAL A 141 5.03 1.77 -0.85
CA VAL A 141 4.59 1.11 -2.09
C VAL A 141 5.77 0.77 -2.99
N VAL A 142 6.65 1.74 -3.24
CA VAL A 142 7.82 1.56 -4.11
C VAL A 142 8.72 0.44 -3.60
N LYS A 143 9.07 0.47 -2.31
CA LYS A 143 9.89 -0.56 -1.68
C LYS A 143 9.21 -1.93 -1.77
N ARG A 144 7.92 -2.00 -1.48
CA ARG A 144 7.16 -3.26 -1.52
C ARG A 144 7.13 -3.85 -2.94
N LEU A 145 6.95 -3.04 -3.96
CA LEU A 145 6.98 -3.47 -5.37
C LEU A 145 8.37 -3.95 -5.79
N ARG A 146 9.43 -3.25 -5.37
CA ARG A 146 10.84 -3.66 -5.57
C ARG A 146 11.25 -4.87 -4.72
N ARG A 147 10.40 -5.25 -3.77
CA ARG A 147 10.62 -6.33 -2.81
C ARG A 147 11.81 -6.04 -1.88
N GLU A 148 11.86 -4.80 -1.40
CA GLU A 148 12.83 -4.25 -0.46
C GLU A 148 12.15 -3.91 0.89
N ASP A 149 12.92 -3.92 2.00
CA ASP A 149 12.44 -3.60 3.38
C ASP A 149 12.34 -2.08 3.71
#